data_AF-A0A3S1H0W3-F1
#
_entry.id   AF-A0A3S1H0W3-F1
#
_cell.length_a   1.000
_cell.length_b   1.000
_cell.length_c   1.000
_cell.angle_alpha   90.00
_cell.angle_beta   90.00
_cell.angle_gamma   90.00
#
_symmetry.space_group_name_H-M   'P 1'
#
loop_
_entity.id
_entity.type
_entity.pdbx_description
1 polymer ?
#
loop_
_entity_poly.entity_id
_entity_poly.type
_entity_poly.pdbx_seq_one_letter_code
_entity_poly.pdbx_strand_id
1 'polypeptide(L)' 'MAEFPKKAKVVIVGLGGIVGASIAHHLIERGWDDIVGIDKSGIPTDIGSTA' A
#
# COMPACT_ATOMS: atom_id res chain seq x y z
N MET A 1 -3.01 -7.33 -16.32
CA MET A 1 -3.20 -6.76 -14.97
C MET A 1 -3.25 -7.93 -14.00
N ALA A 2 -2.61 -7.81 -12.84
CA ALA A 2 -2.78 -8.80 -11.78
C ALA A 2 -4.25 -8.81 -11.34
N GLU A 3 -4.82 -10.00 -11.12
CA GLU A 3 -6.18 -10.13 -10.63
C GLU A 3 -6.24 -9.61 -9.17
N PHE A 4 -7.31 -8.90 -8.82
CA PHE A 4 -7.43 -8.39 -7.46
C PHE A 4 -7.73 -9.55 -6.51
N PRO A 5 -6.93 -9.75 -5.44
CA PRO A 5 -7.14 -10.85 -4.54
C PRO A 5 -8.49 -10.73 -3.82
N LYS A 6 -9.16 -11.86 -3.60
CA LYS A 6 -10.48 -11.92 -2.93
C LYS A 6 -10.42 -11.67 -1.43
N LYS A 7 -9.22 -11.76 -0.84
CA LYS A 7 -8.94 -11.58 0.58
C LYS A 7 -7.51 -11.05 0.73
N ALA A 8 -7.27 -10.34 1.82
CA ALA A 8 -5.95 -9.91 2.25
C ALA A 8 -5.94 -9.84 3.77
N LYS A 9 -4.77 -10.01 4.41
CA LYS A 9 -4.60 -9.74 5.83
C LYS A 9 -4.62 -8.23 6.11
N VAL A 10 -4.05 -7.45 5.20
CA VAL A 10 -3.97 -5.97 5.30
C VAL A 10 -4.19 -5.35 3.94
N VAL A 11 -4.95 -4.26 3.90
CA VAL A 11 -5.08 -3.39 2.71
C VAL A 11 -4.55 -2.00 3.07
N ILE A 12 -3.55 -1.52 2.31
CA ILE A 12 -2.98 -0.18 2.45
C ILE A 12 -3.54 0.71 1.32
N VAL A 13 -4.28 1.76 1.70
CA VAL A 13 -4.81 2.75 0.76
C VAL A 13 -3.90 3.98 0.77
N GLY A 14 -3.36 4.33 -0.40
CA GLY A 14 -2.33 5.36 -0.53
C GLY A 14 -0.90 4.80 -0.38
N LEU A 15 -0.64 3.61 -0.96
CA LEU A 15 0.67 2.95 -0.88
C LEU A 15 1.80 3.82 -1.45
N GLY A 16 1.53 4.63 -2.46
CA GLY A 16 2.52 5.48 -3.12
C GLY A 16 3.00 6.64 -2.26
N GLY A 17 2.24 7.02 -1.23
CA GLY A 17 2.57 8.11 -0.32
C GLY A 17 3.53 7.68 0.79
N ILE A 18 4.16 8.67 1.45
CA ILE A 18 5.18 8.42 2.46
C ILE A 18 4.68 7.55 3.62
N VAL A 19 3.45 7.76 4.07
CA VAL A 19 2.86 6.99 5.19
C VAL A 19 2.53 5.56 4.74
N GLY A 20 1.91 5.38 3.57
CA GLY A 20 1.58 4.07 3.04
C GLY A 20 2.81 3.20 2.80
N ALA A 21 3.84 3.76 2.17
CA ALA A 21 5.12 3.09 1.96
C ALA A 21 5.83 2.74 3.28
N SER A 22 5.81 3.65 4.26
CA SER A 22 6.39 3.41 5.59
C SER A 22 5.68 2.27 6.33
N ILE A 23 4.34 2.23 6.29
CA ILE A 23 3.57 1.13 6.89
C ILE A 23 3.88 -0.20 6.19
N ALA A 24 3.91 -0.22 4.85
CA ALA A 24 4.25 -1.43 4.09
C ALA A 24 5.64 -1.96 4.49
N HIS A 25 6.63 -1.08 4.57
CA HIS A 25 7.98 -1.43 4.99
C HIS A 25 8.02 -2.08 6.38
N HIS A 26 7.47 -1.42 7.40
CA HIS A 26 7.53 -1.92 8.77
C HIS A 26 6.65 -3.16 9.02
N LEU A 27 5.55 -3.32 8.28
CA LEU A 27 4.76 -4.56 8.33
C LEU A 27 5.57 -5.74 7.79
N ILE A 28 6.19 -5.57 6.61
CA ILE A 28 7.03 -6.61 6.00
C ILE A 28 8.22 -6.94 6.90
N GLU A 29 8.89 -5.94 7.47
CA GLU A 29 10.01 -6.13 8.42
C GLU A 29 9.58 -6.95 9.65
N ARG A 30 8.34 -6.78 10.11
CA ARG A 30 7.76 -7.53 11.24
C ARG A 30 7.21 -8.90 10.85
N GLY A 31 7.47 -9.37 9.62
CA GLY A 31 7.04 -10.68 9.13
C GLY A 31 5.58 -10.76 8.71
N TRP A 32 4.92 -9.63 8.45
CA TRP A 32 3.59 -9.65 7.86
C TRP A 32 3.67 -9.98 6.36
N ASP A 33 2.73 -10.80 5.93
CA ASP A 33 2.51 -11.24 4.55
C ASP A 33 1.05 -10.94 4.13
N ASP A 34 0.71 -11.27 2.88
CA ASP A 34 -0.65 -11.08 2.33
C ASP A 34 -1.16 -9.63 2.47
N ILE A 35 -0.30 -8.68 2.07
CA ILE A 35 -0.56 -7.24 2.10
C ILE A 35 -0.88 -6.77 0.68
N VAL A 36 -2.01 -6.07 0.54
CA VAL A 36 -2.43 -5.44 -0.72
C VAL A 36 -2.28 -3.94 -0.59
N GLY A 37 -1.40 -3.34 -1.39
CA GLY A 37 -1.29 -1.89 -1.50
C GLY A 37 -2.02 -1.37 -2.74
N ILE A 38 -2.84 -0.34 -2.56
CA ILE A 38 -3.51 0.38 -3.65
C ILE A 38 -3.21 1.87 -3.57
N ASP A 39 -3.14 2.50 -4.73
CA ASP A 39 -2.99 3.95 -4.87
C ASP A 39 -3.87 4.44 -6.02
N LYS A 40 -4.33 5.69 -5.94
CA LYS A 40 -5.08 6.35 -7.03
C LYS A 40 -4.17 6.65 -8.22
N SER A 41 -2.88 6.77 -7.97
CA SER A 41 -1.86 7.22 -8.91
C SER A 41 -0.71 6.21 -9.04
N GLY A 42 0.35 6.61 -9.75
CA GLY A 42 1.58 5.83 -9.81
C GLY A 42 2.23 5.68 -8.44
N ILE A 43 3.03 4.63 -8.29
CA ILE A 43 3.86 4.40 -7.08
C ILE A 43 5.32 4.53 -7.52
N PRO A 44 6.13 5.43 -6.92
CA PRO A 44 5.76 6.38 -5.86
C PRO A 44 4.85 7.53 -6.35
N THR A 45 4.12 8.17 -5.42
CA THR A 45 3.23 9.31 -5.71
C THR A 45 3.69 10.62 -5.06
N ASP A 46 3.40 11.74 -5.71
CA ASP A 46 3.57 13.10 -5.20
C ASP A 46 2.24 13.76 -4.78
N ILE A 47 1.11 13.03 -4.88
CA ILE A 47 -0.21 13.54 -4.56
C ILE A 47 -0.46 13.47 -3.05
N GLY A 48 -0.87 14.60 -2.46
CA GLY A 48 -1.22 14.68 -1.04
C GLY A 48 -2.64 14.18 -0.73
N SER A 49 -2.84 13.59 0.44
CA SER A 49 -4.14 13.03 0.86
C SER A 49 -5.25 14.07 1.13
N THR A 50 -4.90 15.36 1.15
CA THR A 50 -5.81 16.48 1.45
C THR A 50 -5.87 17.51 0.31
N ALA A 51 -5.31 17.17 -0.85
CA ALA A 51 -5.32 18.04 -2.04
C ALA A 51 -6.64 17.93 -2.82
#